data_AF-A0AAN8FD41-F1
#
_entry.id   AF-A0AAN8FD41-F1
#
_cell.length_a   1.000
_cell.length_b   1.000
_cell.length_c   1.000
_cell.angle_alpha   90.00
_cell.angle_beta   90.00
_cell.angle_gamma   90.00
#
_symmetry.space_group_name_H-M   'P 1'
#
loop_
_entity.id
_entity.type
_entity.pdbx_description
1 polymer ?
#
loop_
_entity_poly.entity_id
_entity_poly.type
_entity_poly.pdbx_seq_one_letter_code
_entity_poly.pdbx_strand_id
1 'polypeptide(L)'
;GKGYPDICTRKVLRWLVEKLDVPIYGLFDSDPHGIEIMLTFKYGSVLDRREGRGCNVKQIQWLGLKPSDISRLPIMRQQFLPLCNRDFMKMTKIRRRAQGLGEDGVIVELDILRSLRTKLELEAVSSIAPQYIVGVYLKSRLPMPSTFSCLPMLSQVKAWCQEQIDIAETA
;
A
#
# COMPACT_ATOMS: atom_id res chain seq x y z
N GLY A 1 4.64 -4.44 -7.90
CA GLY A 1 5.53 -3.36 -8.41
C GLY A 1 6.95 -3.68 -8.00
N LYS A 2 7.95 -3.05 -8.62
CA LYS A 2 9.39 -3.25 -8.31
C LYS A 2 10.01 -2.02 -7.61
N GLY A 3 9.25 -1.35 -6.75
CA GLY A 3 9.61 -0.07 -6.14
C GLY A 3 8.82 1.10 -6.75
N TYR A 4 9.51 2.23 -7.02
CA TYR A 4 8.88 3.43 -7.57
C TYR A 4 8.23 3.15 -8.93
N PRO A 5 6.96 3.52 -9.12
CA PRO A 5 6.26 3.19 -10.35
C PRO A 5 6.68 4.13 -11.49
N ASP A 6 6.98 3.54 -12.64
CA ASP A 6 7.18 4.30 -13.87
C ASP A 6 5.86 4.88 -14.40
N ILE A 7 5.95 5.66 -15.48
CA ILE A 7 4.80 6.30 -16.12
C ILE A 7 3.85 5.24 -16.68
N CYS A 8 4.37 4.18 -17.31
CA CYS A 8 3.57 3.13 -17.95
C CYS A 8 2.73 2.36 -16.93
N THR A 9 3.32 1.96 -15.82
CA THR A 9 2.65 1.28 -14.69
C THR A 9 1.49 2.12 -14.18
N ARG A 10 1.72 3.43 -14.01
CA ARG A 10 0.67 4.35 -13.57
C ARG A 10 -0.42 4.58 -14.61
N LYS A 11 -0.09 4.59 -15.91
CA LYS A 11 -1.08 4.66 -17.01
C LYS A 11 -1.98 3.42 -17.03
N VAL A 12 -1.40 2.23 -16.88
CA VAL A 12 -2.18 0.98 -16.79
C VAL A 12 -3.11 1.01 -15.58
N LEU A 13 -2.58 1.38 -14.41
CA LEU A 13 -3.40 1.46 -13.20
C LEU A 13 -4.53 2.48 -13.34
N ARG A 14 -4.25 3.65 -13.93
CA ARG A 14 -5.24 4.68 -14.23
C ARG A 14 -6.33 4.16 -15.16
N TRP A 15 -5.94 3.47 -16.25
CA TRP A 15 -6.86 2.88 -17.20
C TRP A 15 -7.77 1.84 -16.53
N LEU A 16 -7.23 0.99 -15.65
CA LEU A 16 -8.01 0.01 -14.90
C LEU A 16 -9.07 0.69 -14.02
N VAL A 17 -8.71 1.76 -13.30
CA VAL A 17 -9.69 2.53 -12.50
C VAL A 17 -10.79 3.10 -13.39
N GLU A 18 -10.42 3.73 -14.50
CA GLU A 18 -11.38 4.37 -15.41
C GLU A 18 -12.33 3.38 -16.08
N LYS A 19 -11.92 2.11 -16.23
CA LYS A 19 -12.73 1.07 -16.90
C LYS A 19 -13.55 0.21 -15.96
N LEU A 20 -13.02 -0.10 -14.78
CA LEU A 20 -13.62 -1.11 -13.90
C LEU A 20 -14.39 -0.51 -12.73
N ASP A 21 -14.21 0.79 -12.43
CA ASP A 21 -14.81 1.46 -11.28
C ASP A 21 -14.63 0.67 -9.96
N VAL A 22 -13.45 0.07 -9.80
CA VAL A 22 -13.09 -0.71 -8.61
C VAL A 22 -12.24 0.11 -7.64
N PRO A 23 -12.41 -0.09 -6.32
CA PRO A 23 -11.52 0.51 -5.34
C PRO A 23 -10.10 -0.05 -5.52
N ILE A 24 -9.09 0.83 -5.46
CA ILE A 24 -7.68 0.43 -5.53
C ILE A 24 -7.03 0.60 -4.18
N TYR A 25 -6.48 -0.49 -3.68
CA TYR A 25 -5.72 -0.53 -2.43
C TYR A 25 -4.24 -0.70 -2.72
N GLY A 26 -3.43 0.13 -2.08
CA GLY A 26 -1.98 0.04 -2.12
C GLY A 26 -1.42 -0.57 -0.84
N LEU A 27 -0.63 -1.64 -1.00
CA LEU A 27 0.16 -2.25 0.05
C LEU A 27 1.59 -1.72 -0.05
N PHE A 28 1.99 -0.94 0.94
CA PHE A 28 3.28 -0.28 1.03
C PHE A 28 3.91 -0.56 2.39
N ASP A 29 5.23 -0.51 2.44
CA ASP A 29 6.01 -0.69 3.66
C ASP A 29 5.82 0.48 4.63
N SER A 30 6.06 0.22 5.91
CA SER A 30 6.07 1.24 6.95
C SER A 30 7.43 1.91 7.01
N ASP A 31 7.79 2.58 5.92
CA ASP A 31 9.03 3.33 5.80
C ASP A 31 8.85 4.60 4.93
N PRO A 32 9.86 5.49 4.87
CA PRO A 32 9.75 6.69 4.07
C PRO A 32 9.62 6.42 2.56
N HIS A 33 10.16 5.31 2.06
CA HIS A 33 10.09 4.94 0.65
C HIS A 33 8.68 4.46 0.25
N GLY A 34 8.07 3.59 1.05
CA GLY A 34 6.69 3.13 0.86
C GLY A 34 5.70 4.29 0.83
N ILE A 35 5.85 5.26 1.74
CA ILE A 35 5.02 6.49 1.75
C ILE A 35 5.24 7.30 0.46
N GLU A 36 6.48 7.47 -0.01
CA GLU A 36 6.76 8.23 -1.22
C GLU A 36 6.24 7.53 -2.48
N ILE A 37 6.34 6.20 -2.54
CA ILE A 37 5.79 5.37 -3.62
C ILE A 37 4.28 5.55 -3.70
N MET A 38 3.58 5.48 -2.57
CA MET A 38 2.14 5.74 -2.48
C MET A 38 1.78 7.13 -3.02
N LEU A 39 2.47 8.18 -2.54
CA LEU A 39 2.24 9.55 -3.03
C LEU A 39 2.53 9.69 -4.52
N THR A 40 3.47 8.91 -5.05
CA THR A 40 3.80 8.88 -6.48
C THR A 40 2.71 8.22 -7.31
N PHE A 41 2.09 7.14 -6.84
CA PHE A 41 0.88 6.62 -7.48
C PHE A 41 -0.27 7.64 -7.46
N LYS A 42 -0.49 8.29 -6.31
CA LYS A 42 -1.64 9.18 -6.09
C LYS A 42 -1.52 10.53 -6.81
N TYR A 43 -0.32 11.11 -6.85
CA TYR A 43 -0.08 12.48 -7.32
C TYR A 43 1.02 12.62 -8.38
N GLY A 44 1.72 11.53 -8.71
CA GLY A 44 2.86 11.54 -9.62
C GLY A 44 4.19 11.88 -8.96
N SER A 45 5.30 11.80 -9.69
CA SER A 45 6.61 12.19 -9.16
C SER A 45 6.79 13.71 -9.21
N VAL A 46 7.60 14.26 -8.30
CA VAL A 46 8.00 15.68 -8.33
C VAL A 46 8.81 16.01 -9.60
N LEU A 47 9.49 15.01 -10.17
CA LEU A 47 10.32 15.15 -11.36
C LEU A 47 9.50 15.12 -12.66
N ASP A 48 8.28 14.60 -12.64
CA ASP A 48 7.45 14.39 -13.84
C ASP A 48 6.71 15.67 -14.25
N ARG A 49 7.44 16.65 -14.77
CA ARG A 49 6.85 17.97 -15.08
C ARG A 49 5.95 17.98 -16.32
N ARG A 50 6.05 16.99 -17.23
CA ARG A 50 5.26 16.96 -18.49
C ARG A 50 4.59 15.61 -18.78
N GLU A 51 5.35 14.53 -18.83
CA GLU A 51 4.86 13.22 -19.30
C GLU A 51 4.02 12.45 -18.26
N GLY A 52 4.22 12.73 -16.98
CA GLY A 52 3.43 12.13 -15.90
C GLY A 52 2.07 12.79 -15.68
N ARG A 53 1.74 13.88 -16.41
CA ARG A 53 0.43 14.53 -16.30
C ARG A 53 -0.66 13.56 -16.76
N GLY A 54 -1.68 13.38 -15.92
CA GLY A 54 -2.79 12.44 -16.17
C GLY A 54 -2.53 11.00 -15.73
N CYS A 55 -1.33 10.66 -15.26
CA CYS A 55 -1.00 9.32 -14.78
C CYS A 55 -1.22 9.18 -13.26
N ASN A 56 -2.18 9.90 -12.71
CA ASN A 56 -2.40 10.00 -11.26
C ASN A 56 -3.63 9.19 -10.87
N VAL A 57 -3.45 8.31 -9.89
CA VAL A 57 -4.52 7.43 -9.38
C VAL A 57 -4.93 7.93 -8.01
N LYS A 58 -5.69 9.04 -7.97
CA LYS A 58 -6.11 9.70 -6.73
C LYS A 58 -6.96 8.79 -5.83
N GLN A 59 -7.63 7.80 -6.42
CA GLN A 59 -8.49 6.84 -5.72
C GLN A 59 -7.70 5.79 -4.93
N ILE A 60 -6.37 5.71 -5.05
CA ILE A 60 -5.59 4.73 -4.30
C ILE A 60 -5.70 4.97 -2.80
N GLN A 61 -6.06 3.92 -2.08
CA GLN A 61 -6.18 3.92 -0.62
C GLN A 61 -5.00 3.20 0.01
N TRP A 62 -4.38 3.81 1.01
CA TRP A 62 -3.28 3.21 1.76
C TRP A 62 -3.79 2.14 2.73
N LEU A 63 -3.72 0.89 2.29
CA LEU A 63 -4.13 -0.28 3.08
C LEU A 63 -2.93 -1.02 3.69
N GLY A 64 -1.74 -0.79 3.14
CA GLY A 64 -0.48 -1.35 3.63
C GLY A 64 -0.12 -0.97 5.07
N LEU A 65 1.07 -1.40 5.47
CA LEU A 65 1.54 -1.29 6.83
C LEU A 65 1.75 0.17 7.22
N LYS A 66 0.93 0.66 8.15
CA LYS A 66 1.07 2.01 8.68
C LYS A 66 1.95 2.00 9.94
N PRO A 67 2.76 3.04 10.16
CA PRO A 67 3.52 3.22 11.40
C PRO A 67 2.66 3.09 12.67
N SER A 68 1.43 3.60 12.65
CA SER A 68 0.47 3.48 13.75
C SER A 68 0.07 2.03 14.10
N ASP A 69 0.13 1.11 13.13
CA ASP A 69 -0.27 -0.29 13.30
C ASP A 69 0.75 -1.12 14.05
N ILE A 70 2.01 -0.72 13.95
CA ILE A 70 3.16 -1.47 14.43
C ILE A 70 3.01 -1.88 15.90
N SER A 71 2.49 -0.96 16.73
CA SER A 71 2.31 -1.20 18.18
C SER A 71 1.32 -2.32 18.50
N ARG A 72 0.45 -2.69 17.56
CA ARG A 72 -0.62 -3.69 17.74
C ARG A 72 -0.26 -5.06 17.16
N LEU A 73 0.83 -5.16 16.40
CA LEU A 73 1.23 -6.39 15.73
C LEU A 73 2.32 -7.11 16.54
N PRO A 74 2.20 -8.43 16.75
CA PRO A 74 3.18 -9.22 17.50
C PRO A 74 4.43 -9.52 16.64
N ILE A 75 5.13 -8.49 16.20
CA ILE A 75 6.29 -8.60 15.31
C ILE A 75 7.56 -8.75 16.14
N MET A 76 8.40 -9.70 15.76
CA MET A 76 9.67 -9.94 16.44
C MET A 76 10.60 -8.73 16.29
N ARG A 77 11.28 -8.35 17.38
CA ARG A 77 12.18 -7.18 17.41
C ARG A 77 13.27 -7.17 16.32
N GLN A 78 13.70 -8.35 15.89
CA GLN A 78 14.72 -8.54 14.85
C GLN A 78 14.28 -8.09 13.45
N GLN A 79 12.97 -7.94 13.21
CA GLN A 79 12.44 -7.44 11.94
C GLN A 79 12.46 -5.89 11.85
N PHE A 80 12.69 -5.20 12.98
CA PHE A 80 12.69 -3.74 13.01
C PHE A 80 14.03 -3.19 12.56
N LEU A 81 14.01 -2.35 11.54
CA LEU A 81 15.21 -1.71 11.01
C LEU A 81 15.33 -0.28 11.57
N PRO A 82 16.49 0.14 12.10
CA PRO A 82 16.66 1.51 12.58
C PRO A 82 16.60 2.51 11.40
N LEU A 83 15.96 3.66 11.62
CA LEU A 83 15.98 4.75 10.65
C LEU A 83 17.38 5.38 10.59
N CYS A 84 17.91 5.54 9.37
CA CYS A 84 19.18 6.22 9.17
C CYS A 84 19.00 7.71 8.89
N ASN A 85 20.09 8.49 8.89
CA ASN A 85 20.05 9.93 8.59
C ASN A 85 19.41 10.24 7.22
N ARG A 86 19.62 9.38 6.21
CA ARG A 86 19.00 9.53 4.88
C ARG A 86 17.48 9.38 4.94
N ASP A 87 16.98 8.52 5.81
CA ASP A 87 15.56 8.32 6.02
C ASP A 87 14.92 9.59 6.62
N PHE A 88 15.51 10.17 7.66
CA PHE A 88 15.03 11.42 8.26
C PHE A 88 15.03 12.60 7.29
N MET A 89 16.07 12.71 6.45
CA MET A 89 16.11 13.72 5.38
C MET A 89 14.98 13.52 4.37
N LYS A 90 14.72 12.26 3.97
CA LYS A 90 13.62 11.92 3.04
C LYS A 90 12.26 12.24 3.67
N MET A 91 12.03 11.83 4.92
CA MET A 91 10.79 12.13 5.65
C MET A 91 10.50 13.63 5.72
N THR A 92 11.52 14.47 5.90
CA THR A 92 11.35 15.93 5.93
C THR A 92 10.86 16.46 4.57
N LYS A 93 11.39 15.93 3.46
CA LYS A 93 10.94 16.28 2.11
C LYS A 93 9.51 15.80 1.84
N ILE A 94 9.21 14.55 2.21
CA ILE A 94 7.88 13.95 2.06
C ILE A 94 6.85 14.72 2.88
N ARG A 95 7.15 15.10 4.12
CA ARG A 95 6.25 15.87 4.98
C ARG A 95 5.85 17.19 4.34
N ARG A 96 6.82 17.97 3.84
CA ARG A 96 6.54 19.23 3.13
C ARG A 96 5.67 19.01 1.90
N ARG A 97 5.94 17.94 1.16
CA ARG A 97 5.13 17.56 0.00
C ARG A 97 3.70 17.18 0.40
N ALA A 98 3.53 16.36 1.45
CA ALA A 98 2.23 15.96 1.95
C ALA A 98 1.40 17.15 2.44
N GLN A 99 2.04 18.12 3.11
CA GLN A 99 1.42 19.41 3.49
C GLN A 99 0.89 20.16 2.27
N GLY A 100 1.70 20.30 1.22
CA GLY A 100 1.27 20.95 -0.03
C GLY A 100 0.17 20.19 -0.78
N LEU A 101 -0.02 18.90 -0.50
CA LEU A 101 -1.04 18.05 -1.10
C LEU A 101 -2.32 17.91 -0.24
N GLY A 102 -2.32 18.42 1.00
CA GLY A 102 -3.43 18.28 1.94
C GLY A 102 -3.62 16.86 2.49
N GLU A 103 -2.55 16.06 2.57
CA GLU A 103 -2.62 14.68 3.05
C GLU A 103 -2.30 14.57 4.55
N ASP A 104 -3.20 15.07 5.39
CA ASP A 104 -3.00 15.13 6.86
C ASP A 104 -2.78 13.75 7.49
N GLY A 105 -3.47 12.72 7.00
CA GLY A 105 -3.25 11.34 7.46
C GLY A 105 -1.80 10.86 7.24
N VAL A 106 -1.18 11.25 6.12
CA VAL A 106 0.22 10.90 5.84
C VAL A 106 1.17 11.67 6.76
N ILE A 107 0.84 12.91 7.08
CA ILE A 107 1.61 13.76 8.01
C ILE A 107 1.63 13.13 9.41
N VAL A 108 0.48 12.65 9.90
CA VAL A 108 0.37 11.95 11.18
C VAL A 108 1.23 10.69 11.20
N GLU A 109 1.11 9.84 10.17
CA GLU A 109 1.91 8.60 10.09
C GLU A 109 3.41 8.87 10.01
N LEU A 110 3.83 9.94 9.33
CA LEU A 110 5.24 10.37 9.31
C LEU A 110 5.75 10.82 10.67
N ASP A 111 4.92 11.49 11.48
CA ASP A 111 5.28 11.89 12.84
C ASP A 111 5.42 10.68 13.76
N ILE A 112 4.50 9.71 13.63
CA ILE A 112 4.60 8.43 14.34
C ILE A 112 5.89 7.70 13.94
N LEU A 113 6.15 7.54 12.64
CA LEU A 113 7.37 6.90 12.15
C LEU A 113 8.64 7.58 12.68
N ARG A 114 8.63 8.92 12.75
CA ARG A 114 9.75 9.70 13.29
C ARG A 114 9.96 9.45 14.79
N SER A 115 8.87 9.32 15.54
CA SER A 115 8.90 9.03 16.98
C SER A 115 9.39 7.60 17.27
N LEU A 116 8.98 6.62 16.46
CA LEU A 116 9.36 5.22 16.60
C LEU A 116 10.85 4.97 16.32
N ARG A 117 11.48 5.81 15.49
CA ARG A 117 12.89 5.69 15.07
C ARG A 117 13.24 4.38 14.35
N THR A 118 12.25 3.56 14.00
CA THR A 118 12.37 2.30 13.30
C THR A 118 11.44 2.25 12.10
N LYS A 119 11.84 1.53 11.05
CA LYS A 119 11.02 1.17 9.90
C LYS A 119 10.81 -0.33 9.82
N LEU A 120 9.80 -0.73 9.06
CA LEU A 120 9.37 -2.11 8.96
C LEU A 120 8.87 -2.42 7.56
N GLU A 121 9.40 -3.49 6.98
CA GLU A 121 9.01 -3.99 5.66
C GLU A 121 7.71 -4.81 5.76
N LEU A 122 6.90 -4.83 4.71
CA LEU A 122 5.64 -5.56 4.71
C LEU A 122 5.84 -7.08 4.88
N GLU A 123 6.94 -7.64 4.38
CA GLU A 123 7.30 -9.05 4.60
C GLU A 123 7.45 -9.43 6.07
N ALA A 124 7.76 -8.48 6.96
CA ALA A 124 7.84 -8.75 8.38
C ALA A 124 6.49 -9.19 8.96
N VAL A 125 5.38 -8.74 8.37
CA VAL A 125 4.03 -9.17 8.77
C VAL A 125 3.79 -10.64 8.42
N SER A 126 4.41 -11.15 7.34
CA SER A 126 4.35 -12.56 6.97
C SER A 126 5.06 -13.48 7.97
N SER A 127 5.97 -12.93 8.80
CA SER A 127 6.67 -13.70 9.83
C SER A 127 5.80 -14.05 11.05
N ILE A 128 4.63 -13.41 11.19
CA ILE A 128 3.73 -13.62 12.34
C ILE A 128 3.08 -15.01 12.28
N ALA A 129 2.49 -15.36 11.14
CA ALA A 129 1.87 -16.66 10.88
C ALA A 129 1.68 -16.85 9.37
N PRO A 130 1.57 -18.11 8.88
CA PRO A 130 1.19 -18.38 7.50
C PRO A 130 -0.11 -17.66 7.13
N GLN A 131 -0.11 -17.01 5.96
CA GLN A 131 -1.26 -16.26 5.43
C GLN A 131 -1.75 -15.08 6.31
N TYR A 132 -1.00 -14.63 7.32
CA TYR A 132 -1.44 -13.57 8.24
C TYR A 132 -1.83 -12.27 7.52
N ILE A 133 -1.07 -11.88 6.49
CA ILE A 133 -1.38 -10.68 5.68
C ILE A 133 -2.80 -10.79 5.11
N VAL A 134 -3.13 -11.90 4.45
CA VAL A 134 -4.43 -12.04 3.77
C VAL A 134 -5.54 -12.35 4.77
N GLY A 135 -5.35 -13.38 5.60
CA GLY A 135 -6.38 -13.93 6.47
C GLY A 135 -6.77 -13.04 7.64
N VAL A 136 -5.85 -12.19 8.13
CA VAL A 136 -6.07 -11.36 9.32
C VAL A 136 -5.90 -9.89 8.99
N TYR A 137 -4.72 -9.48 8.50
CA TYR A 137 -4.39 -8.07 8.36
C TYR A 137 -5.29 -7.35 7.35
N LEU A 138 -5.38 -7.85 6.12
CA LEU A 138 -6.22 -7.25 5.08
C LEU A 138 -7.70 -7.43 5.36
N LYS A 139 -8.13 -8.62 5.81
CA LYS A 139 -9.53 -8.90 6.13
C LYS A 139 -10.11 -7.93 7.16
N SER A 140 -9.30 -7.49 8.14
CA SER A 140 -9.73 -6.53 9.15
C SER A 140 -9.86 -5.07 8.66
N ARG A 141 -9.31 -4.74 7.48
CA ARG A 141 -9.25 -3.37 6.94
C ARG A 141 -10.07 -3.16 5.68
N LEU A 142 -10.36 -4.23 4.97
CA LEU A 142 -11.27 -4.16 3.84
C LEU A 142 -12.68 -3.91 4.38
N PRO A 143 -13.44 -2.98 3.77
CA PRO A 143 -14.83 -2.81 4.12
C PRO A 143 -15.55 -4.14 3.93
N MET A 144 -16.37 -4.54 4.91
CA MET A 144 -17.23 -5.70 4.78
C MET A 144 -18.09 -5.51 3.52
N PRO A 145 -18.21 -6.51 2.64
CA PRO A 145 -18.98 -6.36 1.42
C PRO A 145 -20.46 -6.19 1.78
N SER A 146 -20.91 -4.94 1.86
CA SER A 146 -22.31 -4.59 1.78
C SER A 146 -22.75 -4.85 0.34
N THR A 147 -23.26 -6.05 0.08
CA THR A 147 -23.92 -6.50 -1.15
C THR A 147 -23.21 -6.08 -2.45
N PHE A 148 -22.38 -6.98 -2.98
CA PHE A 148 -21.79 -6.85 -4.31
C PHE A 148 -22.88 -6.69 -5.38
N SER A 149 -23.03 -5.50 -5.95
CA SER A 149 -23.84 -5.25 -7.15
C SER A 149 -23.10 -5.57 -8.47
N CYS A 150 -21.86 -6.06 -8.41
CA CYS A 150 -21.07 -6.45 -9.59
C CYS A 150 -20.92 -7.99 -9.65
N LEU A 151 -22.02 -8.66 -10.00
CA LEU A 151 -22.14 -10.12 -10.04
C LEU A 151 -21.32 -10.87 -11.13
N PRO A 152 -20.95 -10.31 -12.29
CA PRO A 152 -20.30 -11.13 -13.34
C PRO A 152 -18.83 -11.46 -13.08
N MET A 153 -18.07 -10.62 -12.37
CA MET A 153 -16.62 -10.79 -12.20
C MET A 153 -16.28 -11.65 -10.98
N LEU A 154 -17.09 -11.59 -9.93
CA LEU A 154 -16.84 -12.35 -8.70
C LEU A 154 -17.10 -13.84 -8.85
N SER A 155 -18.00 -14.25 -9.74
CA SER A 155 -18.21 -15.66 -10.07
C SER A 155 -16.96 -16.25 -10.73
N GLN A 156 -16.33 -15.49 -11.63
CA GLN A 156 -15.09 -15.91 -12.31
C GLN A 156 -13.90 -15.96 -11.35
N VAL A 157 -13.75 -14.95 -10.47
CA VAL A 157 -12.67 -14.94 -9.46
C VAL A 157 -12.87 -16.04 -8.42
N LYS A 158 -14.12 -16.31 -7.98
CA LYS A 158 -14.42 -17.42 -7.07
C LYS A 158 -14.15 -18.78 -7.71
N ALA A 159 -14.54 -18.97 -8.97
CA ALA A 159 -14.27 -20.20 -9.71
C ALA A 159 -12.77 -20.44 -9.85
N TRP A 160 -12.00 -19.40 -10.20
CA TRP A 160 -10.54 -19.49 -10.28
C TRP A 160 -9.89 -19.77 -8.93
N CYS A 161 -10.31 -19.11 -7.85
CA CYS A 161 -9.79 -19.38 -6.50
C CYS A 161 -10.10 -20.81 -6.03
N GLN A 162 -11.29 -21.33 -6.33
CA GLN A 162 -11.66 -22.70 -5.97
C GLN A 162 -10.81 -23.72 -6.76
N GLU A 163 -10.62 -23.49 -8.05
CA GLU A 163 -9.76 -24.31 -8.90
C GLU A 163 -8.31 -24.36 -8.39
N GLN A 164 -7.76 -23.24 -7.90
CA GLN A 164 -6.42 -23.22 -7.31
C GLN A 164 -6.32 -23.91 -5.93
N ILE A 165 -7.40 -23.93 -5.15
CA ILE A 165 -7.46 -24.67 -3.88
C ILE A 165 -7.54 -26.17 -4.16
N ASP A 166 -8.38 -26.58 -5.11
CA ASP A 166 -8.55 -27.99 -5.46
C ASP A 166 -7.26 -28.60 -6.06
N ILE A 167 -6.46 -27.81 -6.80
CA ILE A 167 -5.13 -28.18 -7.30
C ILE A 167 -4.11 -28.35 -6.16
N ALA A 168 -4.22 -27.55 -5.08
CA ALA A 168 -3.31 -27.61 -3.96
C ALA A 168 -3.61 -28.76 -2.98
N GLU A 169 -4.84 -29.28 -2.98
CA GLU A 169 -5.28 -30.40 -2.14
C GLU A 169 -5.07 -31.78 -2.79
N THR A 170 -4.78 -31.81 -4.09
CA THR A 170 -4.54 -33.04 -4.87
C THR A 170 -3.06 -33.33 -5.17
N ALA A 171 -2.14 -32.51 -4.66
CA ALA A 171 -0.68 -32.67 -4.77
C ALA A 171 -0.05 -33.01 -3.41
#